data_AF-A0A371GR41-F1
#
_entry.id   AF-A0A371GR41-F1
#
_cell.length_a   1.000
_cell.length_b   1.000
_cell.length_c   1.000
_cell.angle_alpha   90.00
_cell.angle_beta   90.00
_cell.angle_gamma   90.00
#
_symmetry.space_group_name_H-M   'P 1'
#
loop_
_entity.id
_entity.type
_entity.pdbx_description
1 polymer ?
#
loop_
_entity_poly.entity_id
_entity_poly.type
_entity_poly.pdbx_seq_one_letter_code
_entity_poly.pdbx_strand_id
1 'polypeptide(L)'
;MNNIINFINSGEIDHSDLLLSMDEQISRAKEEAYSWKAIMEKVEKWMLTRDEERWLEEYNMDENRYLVSRGAHKNLRRAEHGRIMVSRMPDLLIKMTRSWEEERNIVFLYDQQVKMISMLVPLLAILEEYNILRREKEEDTRTGTEI
;
A
#
# COMPACT_ATOMS: atom_id res chain seq x y z
N MET A 1 -21.00 28.85 7.48
CA MET A 1 -20.10 29.55 8.41
C MET A 1 -20.84 30.53 9.33
N ASN A 2 -21.73 31.40 8.82
CA ASN A 2 -22.39 32.44 9.66
C ASN A 2 -23.22 31.91 10.83
N ASN A 3 -23.84 30.72 10.71
CA ASN A 3 -24.68 30.17 11.77
C ASN A 3 -23.89 29.74 13.02
N ILE A 4 -22.71 29.15 12.85
CA ILE A 4 -21.88 28.70 13.99
C ILE A 4 -21.41 29.90 14.81
N ILE A 5 -20.98 30.98 14.15
CA ILE A 5 -20.54 32.21 14.79
C ILE A 5 -21.70 32.88 15.57
N ASN A 6 -22.91 32.84 15.02
CA ASN A 6 -24.10 33.36 15.71
C ASN A 6 -24.45 32.53 16.96
N PHE A 7 -24.34 31.20 16.91
CA PHE A 7 -24.56 30.34 18.07
C PHE A 7 -23.52 30.55 19.17
N ILE A 8 -22.24 30.69 18.79
CA ILE A 8 -21.14 31.04 19.72
C ILE A 8 -21.44 32.38 20.41
N ASN A 9 -21.78 33.42 19.65
CA ASN A 9 -22.05 34.76 20.20
C ASN A 9 -23.35 34.84 21.03
N SER A 10 -24.31 33.95 20.78
CA SER A 10 -25.59 33.91 21.50
C SER A 10 -25.49 33.29 22.91
N GLY A 11 -24.38 32.62 23.23
CA GLY A 11 -24.21 31.89 24.49
C GLY A 11 -25.06 30.62 24.60
N GLU A 12 -25.74 30.22 23.53
CA GLU A 12 -26.57 29.01 23.47
C GLU A 12 -25.74 27.72 23.47
N ILE A 13 -24.46 27.81 23.06
CA ILE A 13 -23.50 26.71 23.12
C ILE A 13 -22.48 26.99 24.22
N ASP A 14 -22.30 26.03 25.14
CA ASP A 14 -21.19 26.10 26.09
C ASP A 14 -19.87 26.01 25.34
N HIS A 15 -19.02 27.02 25.56
CA HIS A 15 -17.78 27.16 24.80
C HIS A 15 -16.75 26.11 25.20
N SER A 16 -16.83 25.61 26.45
CA SER A 16 -15.95 24.55 26.93
C SER A 16 -16.31 23.22 26.27
N ASP A 17 -17.59 22.88 26.20
CA ASP A 17 -18.09 21.70 25.49
C ASP A 17 -17.77 21.75 23.98
N LEU A 18 -17.86 22.92 23.35
CA LEU A 18 -17.48 23.09 21.95
C LEU A 18 -15.99 22.81 21.72
N LEU A 19 -15.11 23.37 22.57
CA LEU A 19 -13.67 23.13 22.47
C LEU A 19 -13.34 21.64 22.68
N LEU A 20 -13.96 20.99 23.66
CA LEU A 20 -13.80 19.55 23.89
C LEU A 20 -14.22 18.72 22.66
N SER A 21 -15.34 19.07 22.03
CA SER A 21 -15.79 18.40 20.79
C SER A 21 -14.80 18.59 19.63
N MET A 22 -14.23 19.79 19.49
CA MET A 22 -13.22 20.07 18.47
C MET A 22 -11.93 19.29 18.72
N ASP A 23 -11.45 19.25 19.97
CA ASP A 23 -10.27 18.46 20.34
C ASP A 23 -10.48 16.96 20.09
N GLU A 24 -11.69 16.44 20.35
CA GLU A 24 -12.05 15.07 20.05
C GLU A 24 -12.03 14.79 18.53
N GLN A 25 -12.60 15.68 17.72
CA GLN A 25 -12.54 15.60 16.26
C GLN A 25 -11.11 15.66 15.73
N ILE A 26 -10.26 16.54 16.26
CA ILE A 26 -8.84 16.63 15.91
C ILE A 26 -8.12 15.34 16.28
N SER A 27 -8.40 14.77 17.44
CA SER A 27 -7.80 13.51 17.89
C SER A 27 -8.14 12.37 16.95
N ARG A 28 -9.42 12.22 16.58
CA ARG A 28 -9.88 11.22 15.60
C ARG A 28 -9.20 11.39 14.25
N ALA A 29 -9.14 12.62 13.72
CA ALA A 29 -8.48 12.90 12.45
C ALA A 29 -6.98 12.57 12.46
N LYS A 30 -6.29 12.78 13.59
CA LYS A 30 -4.87 12.41 13.77
C LYS A 30 -4.69 10.89 13.78
N GLU A 31 -5.56 10.17 14.48
CA GLU A 31 -5.54 8.70 14.51
C GLU A 31 -5.81 8.12 13.12
N GLU A 32 -6.79 8.66 12.40
CA GLU A 32 -7.07 8.32 11.00
C GLU A 32 -5.83 8.51 10.12
N ALA A 33 -5.20 9.69 10.17
CA ALA A 33 -3.99 9.97 9.40
C ALA A 33 -2.83 9.01 9.75
N TYR A 34 -2.67 8.64 11.02
CA TYR A 34 -1.63 7.69 11.44
C TYR A 34 -1.89 6.27 10.91
N SER A 35 -3.13 5.79 11.04
CA SER A 35 -3.54 4.48 10.54
C SER A 35 -3.40 4.36 9.02
N TRP A 36 -3.79 5.41 8.29
CA TRP A 36 -3.60 5.54 6.85
C TRP A 36 -2.13 5.46 6.45
N LYS A 37 -1.29 6.25 7.13
CA LYS A 37 0.15 6.32 6.88
C LYS A 37 0.82 4.95 7.04
N ALA A 38 0.45 4.20 8.08
CA ALA A 38 1.04 2.88 8.34
C ALA A 38 0.77 1.86 7.21
N ILE A 39 -0.40 1.93 6.57
CA ILE A 39 -0.73 1.10 5.40
C ILE A 39 0.06 1.58 4.18
N MET A 40 0.07 2.89 3.92
CA MET A 40 0.76 3.48 2.77
C MET A 40 2.27 3.23 2.76
N GLU A 41 2.95 3.38 3.90
CA GLU A 41 4.39 3.08 4.01
C GLU A 41 4.73 1.63 3.63
N LYS A 42 3.82 0.69 3.93
CA LYS A 42 3.99 -0.71 3.54
C LYS A 42 3.72 -0.94 2.06
N VAL A 43 2.72 -0.27 1.49
CA VAL A 43 2.43 -0.31 0.05
C VAL A 43 3.64 0.22 -0.74
N GLU A 44 4.21 1.35 -0.35
CA GLU A 44 5.41 1.92 -1.00
C GLU A 44 6.60 0.98 -0.92
N LYS A 45 6.86 0.41 0.26
CA LYS A 45 7.94 -0.56 0.44
C LYS A 45 7.73 -1.82 -0.41
N TRP A 46 6.50 -2.30 -0.48
CA TRP A 46 6.14 -3.45 -1.30
C TRP A 46 6.38 -3.19 -2.78
N MET A 47 5.95 -2.03 -3.29
CA MET A 47 6.15 -1.60 -4.69
C MET A 47 7.63 -1.55 -5.06
N LEU A 48 8.47 -0.95 -4.20
CA LEU A 48 9.93 -0.91 -4.41
C LEU A 48 10.55 -2.32 -4.43
N THR A 49 10.15 -3.18 -3.51
CA THR A 49 10.68 -4.55 -3.44
C THR A 49 10.25 -5.37 -4.67
N ARG A 50 9.04 -5.12 -5.18
CA ARG A 50 8.53 -5.74 -6.41
C ARG A 50 9.31 -5.29 -7.64
N ASP A 51 9.62 -4.00 -7.76
CA ASP A 51 10.46 -3.49 -8.85
C ASP A 51 11.87 -4.09 -8.80
N GLU A 52 12.45 -4.27 -7.60
CA GLU A 52 13.73 -4.98 -7.42
C GLU A 52 13.66 -6.46 -7.84
N GLU A 53 12.55 -7.15 -7.55
CA GLU A 53 12.34 -8.54 -7.99
C GLU A 53 12.19 -8.64 -9.51
N ARG A 54 11.42 -7.74 -10.15
CA ARG A 54 11.30 -7.72 -11.62
C ARG A 54 12.67 -7.52 -12.29
N TRP A 55 13.48 -6.61 -11.77
CA TRP A 55 14.84 -6.39 -12.25
C TRP A 55 15.71 -7.66 -12.16
N LEU A 56 15.54 -8.47 -11.10
CA LEU A 56 16.24 -9.75 -10.96
C LEU A 56 15.78 -10.80 -11.97
N GLU A 57 14.49 -10.87 -12.26
CA GLU A 57 13.95 -11.77 -13.30
C GLU A 57 14.52 -11.40 -14.69
N GLU A 58 14.53 -10.12 -15.03
CA GLU A 58 15.13 -9.60 -16.26
C GLU A 58 16.64 -9.93 -16.33
N TYR A 59 17.38 -9.72 -15.25
CA TYR A 59 18.81 -10.07 -15.16
C TYR A 59 19.06 -11.58 -15.33
N ASN A 60 18.19 -12.45 -14.80
CA ASN A 60 18.35 -13.90 -14.93
C ASN A 60 18.13 -14.39 -16.36
N MET A 61 17.30 -13.70 -17.15
CA MET A 61 17.07 -14.00 -18.57
C MET A 61 18.16 -13.45 -19.50
N ASP A 62 19.01 -12.54 -19.04
CA ASP A 62 20.10 -11.98 -19.85
C ASP A 62 21.25 -12.99 -20.06
N GLU A 63 21.46 -13.41 -21.30
CA GLU A 63 22.54 -14.31 -21.71
C GLU A 63 23.94 -13.68 -21.52
N ASN A 64 24.04 -12.35 -21.52
CA ASN A 64 25.29 -11.60 -21.36
C ASN A 64 25.64 -11.28 -19.89
N ARG A 65 24.86 -11.78 -18.92
CA ARG A 65 25.00 -11.44 -17.49
C ARG A 65 26.40 -11.66 -16.89
N TYR A 66 27.16 -12.62 -17.43
CA TYR A 66 28.52 -12.93 -16.97
C TYR A 66 29.60 -12.04 -17.59
N LEU A 67 29.27 -11.27 -18.62
CA LEU A 67 30.21 -10.40 -19.34
C LEU A 67 30.31 -9.00 -18.73
N VAL A 68 29.27 -8.53 -18.02
CA VAL A 68 29.06 -7.08 -17.85
C VAL A 68 29.47 -6.48 -16.49
N SER A 69 29.52 -7.16 -15.34
CA SER A 69 29.65 -6.38 -14.08
C SER A 69 30.28 -7.01 -12.85
N ARG A 70 31.41 -6.44 -12.43
CA ARG A 70 31.85 -6.41 -11.02
C ARG A 70 30.78 -5.73 -10.18
N GLY A 71 30.15 -6.47 -9.26
CA GLY A 71 29.16 -5.94 -8.30
C GLY A 71 27.74 -6.48 -8.47
N ALA A 72 27.42 -7.16 -9.58
CA ALA A 72 26.10 -7.74 -9.85
C ALA A 72 25.64 -8.69 -8.72
N HIS A 73 26.56 -9.46 -8.13
CA HIS A 73 26.27 -10.37 -7.02
C HIS A 73 25.65 -9.70 -5.78
N LYS A 74 25.94 -8.42 -5.50
CA LYS A 74 25.33 -7.70 -4.37
C LYS A 74 23.87 -7.33 -4.66
N ASN A 75 23.57 -6.96 -5.91
CA ASN A 75 22.21 -6.68 -6.35
C ASN A 75 21.38 -7.97 -6.43
N LEU A 76 21.98 -9.07 -6.89
CA LEU A 76 21.37 -10.42 -6.86
C LEU A 76 20.94 -10.83 -5.45
N ARG A 77 21.83 -10.68 -4.46
CA ARG A 77 21.53 -11.04 -3.07
C ARG A 77 20.43 -10.16 -2.45
N ARG A 78 20.41 -8.86 -2.79
CA ARG A 78 19.36 -7.93 -2.33
C ARG A 78 18.01 -8.32 -2.92
N ALA A 79 17.96 -8.57 -4.22
CA ALA A 79 16.73 -8.93 -4.90
C ALA A 79 16.21 -10.31 -4.47
N GLU A 80 17.08 -11.31 -4.24
CA GLU A 80 16.68 -12.63 -3.72
C GLU A 80 16.07 -12.52 -2.30
N HIS A 81 16.65 -11.68 -1.43
CA HIS A 81 16.05 -11.38 -0.12
C HIS A 81 14.71 -10.62 -0.26
N GLY A 82 14.55 -9.84 -1.32
CA GLY A 82 13.31 -9.17 -1.69
C GLY A 82 12.16 -10.13 -1.97
N ARG A 83 12.42 -11.30 -2.59
CA ARG A 83 11.37 -12.28 -2.99
C ARG A 83 10.53 -12.79 -1.83
N ILE A 84 11.14 -13.06 -0.68
CA ILE A 84 10.42 -13.47 0.54
C ILE A 84 9.50 -12.35 1.03
N MET A 85 9.94 -11.10 0.89
CA MET A 85 9.13 -9.93 1.24
C MET A 85 8.01 -9.70 0.22
N VAL A 86 8.28 -9.82 -1.09
CA VAL A 86 7.25 -9.66 -2.14
C VAL A 86 6.18 -10.76 -2.07
N SER A 87 6.55 -11.98 -1.69
CA SER A 87 5.59 -13.08 -1.54
C SER A 87 4.66 -12.91 -0.32
N ARG A 88 5.17 -12.42 0.82
CA ARG A 88 4.38 -12.33 2.06
C ARG A 88 3.63 -11.01 2.26
N MET A 89 4.11 -9.94 1.63
CA MET A 89 3.57 -8.59 1.87
C MET A 89 2.14 -8.35 1.35
N PRO A 90 1.71 -8.89 0.19
CA PRO A 90 0.34 -8.73 -0.29
C PRO A 90 -0.71 -9.25 0.72
N ASP A 91 -0.49 -10.43 1.29
CA ASP A 91 -1.41 -11.03 2.25
C ASP A 91 -1.49 -10.24 3.56
N LEU A 92 -0.37 -9.65 3.99
CA LEU A 92 -0.34 -8.74 5.13
C LEU A 92 -1.11 -7.45 4.83
N LEU A 93 -0.89 -6.85 3.66
CA LEU A 93 -1.58 -5.63 3.23
C LEU A 93 -3.09 -5.84 3.10
N ILE A 94 -3.52 -7.00 2.57
CA ILE A 94 -4.95 -7.37 2.51
C ILE A 94 -5.55 -7.40 3.92
N LYS A 95 -4.89 -8.09 4.87
CA LYS A 95 -5.37 -8.18 6.26
C LYS A 95 -5.45 -6.81 6.93
N MET A 96 -4.41 -5.98 6.78
CA MET A 96 -4.38 -4.63 7.36
C MET A 96 -5.46 -3.74 6.76
N THR A 97 -5.64 -3.79 5.44
CA THR A 97 -6.63 -2.97 4.74
C THR A 97 -8.05 -3.40 5.09
N ARG A 98 -8.35 -4.72 5.13
CA ARG A 98 -9.67 -5.22 5.56
C ARG A 98 -10.01 -4.80 6.99
N SER A 99 -9.09 -4.97 7.94
CA SER A 99 -9.30 -4.52 9.33
C SER A 99 -9.61 -3.03 9.38
N TRP A 100 -8.87 -2.23 8.61
CA TRP A 100 -9.06 -0.78 8.56
C TRP A 100 -10.43 -0.38 7.98
N GLU A 101 -10.86 -1.03 6.89
CA GLU A 101 -12.15 -0.78 6.24
C GLU A 101 -13.32 -1.25 7.12
N GLU A 102 -13.20 -2.39 7.78
CA GLU A 102 -14.22 -2.95 8.70
C GLU A 102 -14.40 -2.05 9.93
N GLU A 103 -13.31 -1.57 10.53
CA GLU A 103 -13.35 -0.68 11.69
C GLU A 103 -14.03 0.67 11.40
N ARG A 104 -13.90 1.17 10.16
CA ARG A 104 -14.32 2.53 9.77
C ARG A 104 -15.53 2.56 8.85
N ASN A 105 -15.94 1.41 8.34
CA ASN A 105 -17.03 1.25 7.38
C ASN A 105 -16.88 2.15 6.13
N ILE A 106 -15.64 2.32 5.66
CA ILE A 106 -15.27 3.08 4.45
C ILE A 106 -14.22 2.32 3.64
N VAL A 107 -14.21 2.53 2.32
CA VAL A 107 -13.25 1.87 1.41
C VAL A 107 -11.91 2.61 1.41
N PHE A 108 -10.82 1.86 1.46
CA PHE A 108 -9.45 2.38 1.36
C PHE A 108 -9.10 2.63 -0.12
N LEU A 109 -9.01 3.90 -0.50
CA LEU A 109 -8.75 4.33 -1.87
C LEU A 109 -7.28 4.67 -2.11
N TYR A 110 -6.59 3.86 -2.88
CA TYR A 110 -5.21 4.13 -3.29
C TYR A 110 -5.18 5.03 -4.53
N ASP A 111 -4.45 6.15 -4.45
CA ASP A 111 -4.14 6.97 -5.62
C ASP A 111 -3.01 6.31 -6.41
N GLN A 112 -3.39 5.49 -7.38
CA GLN A 112 -2.43 4.96 -8.32
C GLN A 112 -2.02 6.11 -9.22
N GLN A 113 -0.81 6.64 -9.01
CA GLN A 113 -0.20 7.63 -9.93
C GLN A 113 0.12 6.99 -11.28
N VAL A 114 -0.91 6.71 -12.07
CA VAL A 114 -0.76 6.46 -13.49
C VAL A 114 -0.59 7.83 -14.13
N LYS A 115 0.57 8.06 -14.74
CA LYS A 115 1.06 9.34 -15.34
C LYS A 115 0.11 10.09 -16.30
N MET A 116 -1.12 9.65 -16.48
CA MET A 116 -2.07 10.23 -17.43
C MET A 116 -3.50 10.40 -16.88
N ILE A 117 -3.90 9.67 -15.83
CA ILE A 117 -5.22 9.76 -15.19
C ILE A 117 -5.05 9.39 -13.71
N SER A 118 -5.19 10.34 -12.78
CA SER A 118 -5.30 9.98 -11.35
C SER A 118 -6.65 9.29 -11.16
N MET A 119 -6.62 8.02 -10.78
CA MET A 119 -7.81 7.23 -10.48
C MET A 119 -7.64 6.65 -9.08
N LEU A 120 -8.55 7.00 -8.19
CA LEU A 120 -8.65 6.39 -6.87
C LEU A 120 -9.21 4.97 -7.06
N VAL A 121 -8.41 3.96 -6.73
CA VAL A 121 -8.78 2.54 -6.89
C VAL A 121 -8.78 1.86 -5.52
N PRO A 122 -9.75 0.99 -5.20
CA PRO A 122 -9.74 0.23 -3.96
C PRO A 122 -8.44 -0.58 -3.83
N LEU A 123 -7.69 -0.37 -2.74
CA LEU A 123 -6.39 -1.03 -2.54
C LEU A 123 -6.54 -2.57 -2.48
N LEU A 124 -7.63 -3.07 -1.90
CA LEU A 124 -7.90 -4.51 -1.85
C LEU A 124 -8.01 -5.14 -3.23
N ALA A 125 -8.67 -4.47 -4.18
CA ALA A 125 -8.82 -5.00 -5.54
C ALA A 125 -7.45 -5.18 -6.22
N ILE A 126 -6.57 -4.18 -6.08
CA ILE A 126 -5.20 -4.23 -6.62
C ILE A 126 -4.42 -5.42 -6.03
N LEU A 127 -4.53 -5.62 -4.71
CA LEU A 127 -3.80 -6.69 -4.01
C LEU A 127 -4.33 -8.08 -4.36
N GLU A 128 -5.65 -8.22 -4.54
CA GLU A 128 -6.28 -9.48 -4.93
C GLU A 128 -5.94 -9.87 -6.37
N GLU A 129 -6.00 -8.91 -7.30
CA GLU A 129 -5.57 -9.10 -8.69
C GLU A 129 -4.10 -9.54 -8.76
N TYR A 130 -3.22 -8.89 -7.99
CA TYR A 130 -1.82 -9.28 -7.89
C TYR A 130 -1.64 -10.74 -7.42
N ASN A 131 -2.38 -11.15 -6.40
CA ASN A 131 -2.31 -12.52 -5.87
C ASN A 131 -2.85 -13.57 -6.85
N ILE A 132 -3.77 -13.21 -7.74
CA ILE A 132 -4.23 -14.09 -8.85
C ILE A 132 -3.10 -14.26 -9.85
N LEU A 133 -2.57 -13.16 -10.41
CA LEU A 133 -1.49 -13.19 -11.41
C LEU A 133 -0.24 -13.94 -10.93
N ARG A 134 0.09 -13.80 -9.64
CA ARG A 134 1.21 -14.54 -9.04
C ARG A 134 0.98 -16.05 -9.05
N ARG A 135 -0.23 -16.50 -8.69
CA ARG A 135 -0.56 -17.94 -8.65
C ARG A 135 -0.54 -18.56 -10.04
N GLU A 136 -1.06 -17.83 -11.03
CA GLU A 136 -1.01 -18.27 -12.44
C GLU A 136 0.44 -18.47 -12.90
N LYS A 137 1.33 -17.51 -12.61
CA LYS A 137 2.77 -17.63 -12.92
C LYS A 137 3.43 -18.83 -12.23
N GLU A 138 3.11 -19.08 -10.96
CA GLU A 138 3.63 -20.23 -10.21
C GLU A 138 3.14 -21.56 -10.84
N GLU A 139 1.90 -21.62 -11.30
CA GLU A 139 1.32 -22.81 -11.95
C GLU A 139 1.92 -23.07 -13.35
N ASP A 140 2.14 -22.02 -14.14
CA ASP A 140 2.82 -22.11 -15.44
C ASP A 140 4.26 -22.61 -15.29
N THR A 141 5.00 -22.14 -14.28
CA THR A 141 6.37 -22.63 -14.03
C THR A 141 6.40 -24.10 -13.61
N ARG A 142 5.38 -24.57 -12.88
CA ARG A 142 5.26 -25.97 -12.45
C ARG A 142 4.90 -26.89 -13.61
N THR A 143 3.96 -26.49 -14.44
CA THR A 143 3.51 -27.30 -15.60
C THR A 143 4.55 -27.32 -16.73
N GLY A 144 5.29 -26.22 -16.92
CA GLY A 144 6.40 -26.17 -17.89
C GLY A 144 7.64 -26.99 -17.52
N THR A 145 7.78 -27.44 -16.27
CA THR A 145 8.87 -28.35 -15.85
C THR A 145 8.51 -29.84 -15.92
N GLU A 146 7.25 -30.17 -16.21
CA GLU A 146 6.74 -31.56 -16.31
C GLU A 146 6.63 -32.09 -17.76
N ILE A 147 7.15 -31.34 -18.75
CA ILE A 147 7.22 -31.71 -20.18
C ILE A 147 8.68 -31.94 -20.59
#